data_AF-A0A955PRY0-F1
#
_entry.id   AF-A0A955PRY0-F1
#
_cell.length_a   1.000
_cell.length_b   1.000
_cell.length_c   1.000
_cell.angle_alpha   90.00
_cell.angle_beta   90.00
_cell.angle_gamma   90.00
#
_symmetry.space_group_name_H-M   'P 1'
#
loop_
_entity.id
_entity.type
_entity.pdbx_description
1 polymer ?
#
loop_
_entity_poly.entity_id
_entity_poly.type
_entity_poly.pdbx_seq_one_letter_code
_entity_poly.pdbx_strand_id
1 'polypeptide(L)'
;MVVWLWVGFVMLILFLLALDLGVFHRKDHAFGVGEALAWTAFWVALALAFNVGVYHIYENHWLGVGLEVGHELSGWDAALQFFTGYVVEKSLSLDNIFVIALIFSYFGVPLQYQHRVLFWGILGALVLRGVMIALGAVLIHRFDWVVYIFGVLLIVTAAKLLVARHDNLKPDSNPMVKLVRRYYPVTEDFHEAKFFVRDSGKTAVTPLFLALAAVESSDVVFAIDSIPAIFAITRDPFLVFTSNVFAILG
;
A
#
# COMPACT_ATOMS: atom_id res chain seq x y z
N MET A 1 3.35 -26.11 -3.93
CA MET A 1 4.73 -25.76 -3.56
C MET A 1 4.94 -24.24 -3.57
N VAL A 2 4.37 -23.51 -4.53
CA VAL A 2 4.29 -22.03 -4.58
C VAL A 2 3.77 -21.37 -3.28
N VAL A 3 2.86 -22.01 -2.55
CA VAL A 3 2.36 -21.51 -1.23
C VAL A 3 3.49 -21.25 -0.23
N TRP A 4 4.56 -22.05 -0.25
CA TRP A 4 5.70 -21.85 0.66
C TRP A 4 6.48 -20.57 0.38
N LEU A 5 6.51 -20.13 -0.87
CA LEU A 5 7.13 -18.88 -1.28
C LEU A 5 6.31 -17.67 -0.79
N TRP A 6 4.98 -17.75 -0.88
CA TRP A 6 4.08 -16.77 -0.25
C TRP A 6 4.25 -16.70 1.26
N VAL A 7 4.26 -17.85 1.94
CA VAL A 7 4.46 -17.92 3.39
C VAL A 7 5.83 -17.35 3.78
N GLY A 8 6.89 -17.72 3.07
CA GLY A 8 8.23 -17.20 3.30
C GLY A 8 8.31 -15.68 3.12
N PHE A 9 7.68 -15.15 2.08
CA PHE A 9 7.61 -13.71 1.85
C PHE A 9 6.82 -12.98 2.94
N VAL A 10 5.62 -13.47 3.30
CA VAL A 10 4.82 -12.86 4.37
C VAL A 10 5.58 -12.89 5.70
N MET A 11 6.27 -13.98 6.03
CA MET A 11 7.12 -14.05 7.22
C MET A 11 8.28 -13.04 7.17
N LEU A 12 8.92 -12.88 6.02
CA LEU A 12 9.96 -11.87 5.82
C LEU A 12 9.42 -10.47 6.07
N ILE A 13 8.25 -10.12 5.51
CA ILE A 13 7.63 -8.81 5.67
C ILE A 13 7.22 -8.57 7.13
N LEU A 14 6.58 -9.55 7.78
CA LEU A 14 6.22 -9.44 9.19
C LEU A 14 7.47 -9.28 10.08
N PHE A 15 8.57 -9.95 9.75
CA PHE A 15 9.83 -9.79 10.43
C PHE A 15 10.43 -8.40 10.24
N LEU A 16 10.45 -7.89 9.01
CA LEU A 16 10.95 -6.54 8.70
C LEU A 16 10.10 -5.46 9.39
N LEU A 17 8.77 -5.58 9.35
CA LEU A 17 7.86 -4.70 10.08
C LEU A 17 8.09 -4.77 11.60
N ALA A 18 8.29 -5.98 12.15
CA ALA A 18 8.56 -6.15 13.57
C ALA A 18 9.91 -5.54 13.98
N LEU A 19 10.93 -5.63 13.13
CA LEU A 19 12.23 -4.96 13.36
C LEU A 19 12.07 -3.44 13.34
N ASP A 20 11.42 -2.93 12.32
CA ASP A 20 11.15 -1.50 12.13
C ASP A 20 10.47 -0.91 13.38
N LEU A 21 9.40 -1.55 13.85
CA LEU A 21 8.63 -1.10 15.02
C LEU A 21 9.28 -1.37 16.37
N GLY A 22 9.91 -2.55 16.51
CA GLY A 22 10.37 -3.06 17.80
C GLY A 22 11.74 -2.53 18.22
N VAL A 23 12.61 -2.27 17.24
CA VAL A 23 14.03 -1.96 17.50
C VAL A 23 14.36 -0.51 17.15
N PHE A 24 13.84 0.01 16.04
CA PHE A 24 14.28 1.31 15.51
C PHE A 24 13.36 2.46 15.91
N HIS A 25 12.04 2.25 15.94
CA HIS A 25 11.05 3.32 16.18
C HIS A 25 10.58 3.45 17.64
N ARG A 26 11.37 3.00 18.62
CA ARG A 26 10.98 2.99 20.03
C ARG A 26 11.12 4.34 20.75
N LYS A 27 11.69 5.35 20.09
CA LYS A 27 11.87 6.71 20.64
C LYS A 27 11.46 7.75 19.61
N ASP A 28 10.55 8.63 20.00
CA ASP A 28 10.03 9.75 19.20
C ASP A 28 11.12 10.80 18.90
N HIS A 29 12.02 10.52 17.96
CA HIS A 29 12.95 11.51 17.42
C HIS A 29 12.44 12.03 16.07
N ALA A 30 12.48 13.35 15.90
CA ALA A 30 12.23 13.96 14.60
C ALA A 30 13.40 13.61 13.67
N PHE A 31 13.13 12.81 12.65
CA PHE A 31 14.13 12.39 11.66
C PHE A 31 14.75 13.59 10.96
N GLY A 32 16.08 13.64 10.96
CA GLY A 32 16.81 14.53 10.06
C GLY A 32 16.70 14.03 8.61
N VAL A 33 16.82 14.94 7.64
CA VAL A 33 16.77 14.59 6.20
C VAL A 33 17.77 13.48 5.85
N GLY A 34 18.97 13.49 6.46
CA GLY A 34 19.99 12.46 6.23
C GLY A 34 19.60 11.07 6.71
N GLU A 35 18.85 10.97 7.82
CA GLU A 35 18.37 9.70 8.34
C GLU A 35 17.23 9.16 7.48
N ALA A 36 16.31 10.02 7.04
CA ALA A 36 15.25 9.66 6.10
C ALA A 36 15.82 9.14 4.77
N LEU A 37 16.84 9.81 4.21
CA LEU A 37 17.52 9.36 2.99
C LEU A 37 18.21 8.01 3.17
N ALA A 38 18.85 7.77 4.33
CA ALA A 38 19.48 6.49 4.63
C ALA A 38 18.44 5.36 4.70
N TRP A 39 17.27 5.62 5.32
CA TRP A 39 16.15 4.68 5.35
C TRP A 39 15.60 4.39 3.96
N THR A 40 15.35 5.42 3.15
CA THR A 40 14.92 5.22 1.75
C THR A 40 15.95 4.40 0.96
N ALA A 41 17.24 4.70 1.12
CA ALA A 41 18.31 3.95 0.46
C ALA A 41 18.36 2.48 0.91
N PHE A 42 18.15 2.21 2.21
CA PHE A 42 18.06 0.87 2.76
C PHE A 42 16.91 0.08 2.13
N TRP A 43 15.71 0.63 2.09
CA TRP A 43 14.54 -0.03 1.51
C TRP A 43 14.68 -0.25 0.00
N VAL A 44 15.24 0.70 -0.73
CA VAL A 44 15.55 0.54 -2.16
C VAL A 44 16.58 -0.57 -2.36
N ALA A 45 17.66 -0.59 -1.58
CA ALA A 45 18.67 -1.65 -1.67
C ALA A 45 18.09 -3.03 -1.35
N LEU A 46 17.19 -3.12 -0.38
CA LEU A 46 16.49 -4.35 -0.03
C LEU A 46 15.57 -4.82 -1.15
N ALA A 47 14.82 -3.91 -1.80
CA ALA A 47 13.99 -4.23 -2.96
C ALA A 47 14.84 -4.71 -4.15
N LEU A 48 16.00 -4.11 -4.39
CA LEU A 48 16.95 -4.55 -5.43
C LEU A 48 17.57 -5.91 -5.10
N ALA A 49 17.92 -6.16 -3.84
CA ALA A 49 18.41 -7.47 -3.40
C ALA A 49 17.32 -8.55 -3.57
N PHE A 50 16.07 -8.22 -3.25
CA PHE A 50 14.94 -9.10 -3.52
C PHE A 50 14.74 -9.35 -5.02
N ASN A 51 14.95 -8.35 -5.88
CA ASN A 51 14.89 -8.52 -7.34
C ASN A 51 15.91 -9.53 -7.85
N VAL A 52 17.14 -9.51 -7.31
CA VAL A 52 18.14 -10.55 -7.60
C VAL A 52 17.67 -11.92 -7.10
N GLY A 53 17.00 -11.96 -5.94
CA GLY A 53 16.33 -13.16 -5.44
C GLY A 53 15.25 -13.69 -6.40
N VAL A 54 14.40 -12.80 -6.94
CA VAL A 54 13.37 -13.13 -7.95
C VAL A 54 14.02 -13.76 -9.17
N TYR A 55 15.10 -13.16 -9.71
CA TYR A 55 15.85 -13.73 -10.83
C TYR A 55 16.26 -15.19 -10.55
N HIS A 56 16.90 -15.44 -9.41
CA HIS A 56 17.37 -16.80 -9.08
C HIS A 56 16.24 -17.79 -8.78
N ILE A 57 15.15 -17.33 -8.17
CA ILE A 57 13.99 -18.18 -7.83
C ILE A 57 13.30 -18.65 -9.11
N TYR A 58 13.07 -17.75 -10.07
CA TYR A 58 12.37 -18.05 -11.32
C TYR A 58 13.27 -18.80 -12.30
N GLU A 59 14.56 -18.44 -12.42
CA GLU A 59 15.51 -19.15 -13.30
C GLU A 59 15.69 -20.62 -12.89
N ASN A 60 15.86 -20.87 -11.58
CA ASN A 60 16.05 -22.23 -11.05
C ASN A 60 14.73 -22.96 -10.79
N HIS A 61 13.59 -22.35 -11.13
CA HIS A 61 12.25 -22.88 -10.90
C HIS A 61 12.05 -23.40 -9.46
N TRP A 62 12.59 -22.66 -8.48
CA TRP A 62 12.55 -23.05 -7.08
C TRP A 62 11.10 -23.23 -6.63
N LEU A 63 10.82 -24.32 -5.92
CA LEU A 63 9.48 -24.66 -5.42
C LEU A 63 8.41 -24.76 -6.54
N GLY A 64 8.82 -24.99 -7.79
CA GLY A 64 7.93 -25.09 -8.96
C GLY A 64 7.36 -23.76 -9.44
N VAL A 65 7.98 -22.64 -9.06
CA VAL A 65 7.63 -21.28 -9.50
C VAL A 65 8.10 -21.09 -10.95
N GLY A 66 7.31 -20.40 -11.78
CA GLY A 66 7.58 -20.24 -13.22
C GLY A 66 7.14 -21.42 -14.11
N LEU A 67 6.69 -22.54 -13.52
CA LEU A 67 6.16 -23.71 -14.24
C LEU A 67 4.62 -23.70 -14.33
N GLU A 68 4.01 -22.53 -14.54
CA GLU A 68 2.58 -22.47 -14.82
C GLU A 68 2.31 -22.95 -16.26
N VAL A 69 1.40 -23.91 -16.42
CA VAL A 69 1.07 -24.53 -17.70
C VAL A 69 0.61 -23.46 -18.69
N GLY A 70 1.49 -23.07 -19.60
CA GLY A 70 1.21 -22.15 -20.71
C GLY A 70 1.91 -20.79 -20.65
N HIS A 71 2.58 -20.40 -19.56
CA HIS A 71 3.38 -19.17 -19.44
C HIS A 71 4.68 -19.46 -18.66
N GLU A 72 5.71 -19.94 -19.35
CA GLU A 72 7.05 -20.02 -18.76
C GLU A 72 7.62 -18.60 -18.63
N LEU A 73 7.89 -18.16 -17.41
CA LEU A 73 8.57 -16.89 -17.13
C LEU A 73 10.05 -17.17 -16.91
N SER A 74 10.93 -16.58 -17.73
CA SER A 74 12.37 -16.63 -17.48
C SER A 74 12.74 -15.83 -16.23
N GLY A 75 13.87 -16.14 -15.59
CA GLY A 75 14.33 -15.39 -14.43
C GLY A 75 14.56 -13.91 -14.76
N TRP A 76 15.03 -13.62 -15.97
CA TRP A 76 15.23 -12.25 -16.46
C TRP A 76 13.91 -11.50 -16.61
N ASP A 77 12.90 -12.13 -17.22
CA ASP A 77 11.58 -11.50 -17.41
C ASP A 77 10.89 -11.26 -16.07
N ALA A 78 10.98 -12.20 -15.14
CA ALA A 78 10.43 -12.06 -13.80
C ALA A 78 11.09 -10.89 -13.02
N ALA A 79 12.42 -10.79 -13.08
CA ALA A 79 13.16 -9.71 -12.44
C ALA A 79 12.87 -8.35 -13.09
N LEU A 80 12.74 -8.31 -14.41
CA LEU A 80 12.36 -7.08 -15.12
C LEU A 80 10.94 -6.65 -14.74
N GLN A 81 9.98 -7.58 -14.72
CA GLN A 81 8.60 -7.33 -14.33
C GLN A 81 8.48 -6.87 -12.87
N PHE A 82 9.19 -7.52 -11.94
CA PHE A 82 9.26 -7.07 -10.55
C PHE A 82 9.83 -5.65 -10.45
N PHE A 83 10.94 -5.38 -11.12
CA PHE A 83 11.59 -4.07 -11.05
C PHE A 83 10.73 -2.96 -11.66
N THR A 84 10.16 -3.20 -12.85
CA THR A 84 9.23 -2.25 -13.48
C THR A 84 8.00 -2.02 -12.60
N GLY A 85 7.45 -3.10 -12.05
CA GLY A 85 6.32 -3.03 -11.12
C GLY A 85 6.65 -2.22 -9.87
N TYR A 86 7.83 -2.45 -9.28
CA TYR A 86 8.30 -1.72 -8.12
C TYR A 86 8.45 -0.24 -8.41
N VAL A 87 9.04 0.15 -9.54
CA VAL A 87 9.21 1.56 -9.92
C VAL A 87 7.87 2.25 -10.16
N VAL A 88 6.91 1.57 -10.80
CA VAL A 88 5.57 2.10 -11.04
C VAL A 88 4.82 2.28 -9.72
N GLU A 89 4.79 1.26 -8.87
CA GLU A 89 4.14 1.34 -7.55
C GLU A 89 4.82 2.37 -6.65
N LYS A 90 6.15 2.49 -6.70
CA LYS A 90 6.92 3.50 -5.94
C LYS A 90 6.60 4.92 -6.39
N SER A 91 6.35 5.10 -7.69
CA SER A 91 5.98 6.40 -8.24
C SER A 91 4.55 6.77 -7.83
N LEU A 92 3.61 5.82 -7.87
CA LEU A 92 2.23 6.00 -7.41
C LEU A 92 2.13 6.18 -5.89
N SER A 93 3.03 5.58 -5.10
CA SER A 93 3.02 5.75 -3.64
C SER A 93 3.41 7.17 -3.18
N LEU A 94 4.13 7.95 -4.00
CA LEU A 94 4.44 9.35 -3.70
C LEU A 94 3.17 10.22 -3.64
N ASP A 95 2.23 9.99 -4.56
CA ASP A 95 0.92 10.68 -4.55
C ASP A 95 0.12 10.31 -3.28
N ASN A 96 0.22 9.06 -2.83
CA ASN A 96 -0.43 8.59 -1.61
C ASN A 96 0.10 9.32 -0.38
N ILE A 97 1.43 9.49 -0.27
CA ILE A 97 2.06 10.21 0.85
C ILE A 97 1.55 11.66 0.93
N PHE A 98 1.40 12.33 -0.22
CA PHE A 98 0.87 13.69 -0.26
C PHE A 98 -0.56 13.77 0.27
N VAL A 99 -1.44 12.84 -0.14
CA VAL A 99 -2.82 12.81 0.36
C VAL A 99 -2.89 12.45 1.84
N ILE A 100 -2.03 11.55 2.33
CA ILE A 100 -1.93 11.25 3.77
C ILE A 100 -1.51 12.52 4.54
N ALA A 101 -0.54 13.29 4.05
CA ALA A 101 -0.12 14.54 4.68
C ALA A 101 -1.27 15.57 4.72
N LEU A 102 -2.07 15.67 3.65
CA LEU A 102 -3.28 16.51 3.62
C LEU A 102 -4.32 16.04 4.63
N ILE A 103 -4.55 14.73 4.76
CA ILE A 103 -5.46 14.14 5.75
C ILE A 103 -4.99 14.49 7.16
N PHE A 104 -3.70 14.32 7.47
CA PHE A 104 -3.15 14.66 8.79
C PHE A 104 -3.25 16.14 9.09
N SER A 105 -2.98 17.01 8.11
CA SER A 105 -3.15 18.45 8.24
C SER A 105 -4.62 18.83 8.50
N TYR A 106 -5.57 18.23 7.77
CA TYR A 106 -7.00 18.48 7.91
C TYR A 106 -7.55 18.07 9.28
N PHE A 107 -7.17 16.89 9.77
CA PHE A 107 -7.59 16.41 11.09
C PHE A 107 -6.74 16.97 12.24
N GLY A 108 -5.69 17.74 11.96
CA GLY A 108 -4.81 18.31 12.98
C GLY A 108 -4.01 17.26 13.75
N VAL A 109 -3.60 16.16 13.11
CA VAL A 109 -2.91 15.03 13.76
C VAL A 109 -1.49 15.44 14.19
N PRO A 110 -1.18 15.46 15.50
CA PRO A 110 0.15 15.78 16.00
C PRO A 110 1.22 14.80 15.48
N LEU A 111 2.45 15.28 15.20
CA LEU A 111 3.54 14.46 14.65
C LEU A 111 3.79 13.16 15.43
N GLN A 112 3.74 13.22 16.76
CA GLN A 112 3.92 12.07 17.67
C GLN A 112 2.91 10.93 17.43
N TYR A 113 1.75 11.21 16.84
CA TYR A 113 0.73 10.20 16.55
C TYR A 113 0.66 9.80 15.07
N GLN A 114 1.33 10.54 14.18
CA GLN A 114 1.33 10.24 12.74
C GLN A 114 1.95 8.87 12.47
N HIS A 115 3.07 8.54 13.12
CA HIS A 115 3.72 7.23 12.96
C HIS A 115 2.77 6.07 13.32
N ARG A 116 1.97 6.21 14.39
CA ARG A 116 1.00 5.19 14.78
C ARG A 116 -0.12 5.03 13.74
N VAL A 117 -0.63 6.13 13.20
CA VAL A 117 -1.65 6.09 12.15
C VAL A 117 -1.07 5.50 10.86
N LEU A 118 0.15 5.90 10.47
CA LEU A 118 0.87 5.35 9.33
C LEU A 118 1.11 3.85 9.48
N PHE A 119 1.51 3.38 10.66
CA PHE A 119 1.72 1.95 10.89
C PHE A 119 0.44 1.12 10.67
N TRP A 120 -0.66 1.52 11.31
CA TRP A 120 -1.94 0.84 11.10
C TRP A 120 -2.45 1.01 9.66
N GLY A 121 -2.16 2.17 9.06
CA GLY A 121 -2.43 2.49 7.65
C GLY A 121 -1.71 1.55 6.68
N ILE A 122 -0.42 1.32 6.87
CA ILE A 122 0.39 0.42 6.05
C ILE A 122 -0.08 -1.02 6.21
N LEU A 123 -0.38 -1.44 7.44
CA LEU A 123 -0.87 -2.80 7.69
C LEU A 123 -2.24 -3.04 7.05
N GLY A 124 -3.17 -2.07 7.16
CA GLY A 124 -4.48 -2.14 6.53
C GLY A 124 -4.39 -2.09 5.01
N ALA A 125 -3.61 -1.15 4.46
CA ALA A 125 -3.31 -1.08 3.03
C ALA A 125 -2.72 -2.39 2.49
N LEU A 126 -1.75 -2.99 3.19
CA LEU A 126 -1.16 -4.28 2.78
C LEU A 126 -2.22 -5.39 2.67
N VAL A 127 -3.13 -5.46 3.63
CA VAL A 127 -4.22 -6.45 3.63
C VAL A 127 -5.22 -6.14 2.52
N LEU A 128 -5.70 -4.90 2.41
CA LEU A 128 -6.67 -4.48 1.40
C LEU A 128 -6.13 -4.69 -0.01
N ARG A 129 -4.88 -4.28 -0.27
CA ARG A 129 -4.20 -4.52 -1.54
C ARG A 129 -4.02 -5.99 -1.81
N GLY A 130 -3.60 -6.79 -0.82
CA GLY A 130 -3.53 -8.24 -0.97
C GLY A 130 -4.86 -8.85 -1.42
N VAL A 131 -5.97 -8.42 -0.82
CA VAL A 131 -7.33 -8.84 -1.22
C VAL A 131 -7.66 -8.38 -2.63
N MET A 132 -7.43 -7.10 -2.96
CA MET A 132 -7.77 -6.56 -4.29
C MET A 132 -6.91 -7.17 -5.41
N ILE A 133 -5.62 -7.45 -5.14
CA ILE A 133 -4.73 -8.15 -6.07
C ILE A 133 -5.20 -9.58 -6.26
N ALA A 134 -5.56 -10.30 -5.20
CA ALA A 134 -6.09 -11.65 -5.32
C ALA A 134 -7.39 -11.68 -6.15
N LEU A 135 -8.31 -10.75 -5.89
CA LEU A 135 -9.55 -10.61 -6.67
C LEU A 135 -9.27 -10.25 -8.13
N GLY A 136 -8.35 -9.31 -8.37
CA GLY A 136 -7.94 -8.89 -9.71
C GLY A 136 -7.29 -10.03 -10.51
N ALA A 137 -6.41 -10.81 -9.87
CA ALA A 137 -5.77 -11.98 -10.45
C ALA A 137 -6.80 -13.03 -10.89
N VAL A 138 -7.77 -13.34 -10.01
CA VAL A 138 -8.87 -14.27 -10.34
C VAL A 138 -9.70 -13.74 -11.50
N LEU A 139 -9.99 -12.44 -11.51
CA LEU A 139 -10.79 -11.81 -12.54
C LEU A 139 -10.10 -11.84 -13.92
N ILE A 140 -8.82 -11.51 -13.99
CA ILE A 140 -8.03 -11.53 -15.22
C ILE A 140 -7.85 -12.97 -15.72
N HIS A 141 -7.57 -13.91 -14.83
CA HIS A 141 -7.44 -15.32 -15.19
C HIS A 141 -8.75 -15.90 -15.77
N ARG A 142 -9.91 -15.37 -15.34
CA ARG A 142 -11.21 -15.83 -15.84
C ARG A 142 -11.69 -15.07 -17.08
N PHE A 143 -11.24 -13.83 -17.27
CA PHE A 143 -11.74 -12.95 -18.31
C PHE A 143 -10.60 -12.10 -18.90
N ASP A 144 -10.01 -12.54 -20.01
CA ASP A 144 -8.90 -11.83 -20.67
C ASP A 144 -9.25 -10.39 -21.10
N TRP A 145 -10.53 -10.12 -21.40
CA TRP A 145 -10.97 -8.79 -21.84
C TRP A 145 -11.01 -7.75 -20.71
N VAL A 146 -10.89 -8.17 -19.44
CA VAL A 146 -10.88 -7.26 -18.28
C VAL A 146 -9.69 -6.32 -18.32
N VAL A 147 -8.56 -6.73 -18.91
CA VAL A 147 -7.40 -5.85 -19.11
C VAL A 147 -7.76 -4.63 -19.95
N TYR A 148 -8.65 -4.77 -20.94
CA TYR A 148 -9.13 -3.62 -21.72
C TYR A 148 -10.02 -2.68 -20.89
N ILE A 149 -10.84 -3.21 -19.98
CA ILE A 149 -11.62 -2.39 -19.05
C ILE A 149 -10.68 -1.57 -18.16
N PHE A 150 -9.67 -2.24 -17.60
CA PHE A 150 -8.63 -1.63 -16.79
C PHE A 150 -7.89 -0.53 -17.56
N GLY A 151 -7.53 -0.77 -18.82
CA GLY A 151 -6.92 0.23 -19.70
C GLY A 151 -7.83 1.44 -19.95
N VAL A 152 -9.13 1.23 -20.25
CA VAL A 152 -10.09 2.32 -20.42
C VAL A 152 -10.25 3.11 -19.12
N LEU A 153 -10.30 2.43 -17.98
CA LEU A 153 -10.38 3.07 -16.67
C LEU A 153 -9.18 3.98 -16.43
N LEU A 154 -7.96 3.50 -16.71
CA LEU A 154 -6.73 4.30 -16.58
C LEU A 154 -6.71 5.52 -17.51
N ILE A 155 -7.18 5.37 -18.76
CA ILE A 155 -7.29 6.50 -19.69
C ILE A 155 -8.29 7.54 -19.15
N VAL A 156 -9.41 7.10 -18.60
CA VAL A 156 -10.41 7.98 -18.02
C VAL A 156 -9.88 8.70 -16.79
N THR A 157 -9.15 8.02 -15.90
CA THR A 157 -8.57 8.65 -14.69
C THR A 157 -7.45 9.62 -15.06
N ALA A 158 -6.57 9.25 -15.99
CA ALA A 158 -5.56 10.17 -16.55
C ALA A 158 -6.19 11.39 -17.23
N ALA A 159 -7.23 11.22 -18.05
CA ALA A 159 -7.93 12.32 -18.70
C ALA A 159 -8.63 13.24 -17.69
N LYS A 160 -9.25 12.67 -16.64
CA LYS A 160 -9.81 13.45 -15.54
C LYS A 160 -8.73 14.27 -14.83
N LEU A 161 -7.56 13.69 -14.58
CA LEU A 161 -6.44 14.40 -13.95
C LEU A 161 -5.97 15.59 -14.80
N LEU A 162 -5.91 15.44 -16.13
CA LEU A 162 -5.52 16.52 -17.05
C LEU A 162 -6.55 17.67 -17.11
N VAL A 163 -7.84 17.35 -16.97
CA VAL A 163 -8.93 18.33 -17.05
C VAL A 163 -9.26 18.95 -15.68
N ALA A 164 -8.97 18.24 -14.58
CA ALA A 164 -9.18 18.73 -13.23
C ALA A 164 -8.22 19.90 -12.93
N ARG A 165 -8.73 21.13 -13.08
CA ARG A 165 -8.10 22.30 -12.46
C ARG A 165 -8.23 22.13 -10.95
N HIS A 166 -7.10 22.04 -10.25
CA HIS A 166 -6.89 22.07 -8.80
C HIS A 166 -8.05 22.66 -7.97
N ASP A 167 -9.15 21.92 -7.85
CA ASP A 167 -10.19 22.20 -6.87
C ASP A 167 -9.77 21.46 -5.61
N ASN A 168 -9.47 22.24 -4.57
CA ASN A 168 -9.07 21.78 -3.25
C ASN A 168 -9.83 20.50 -2.85
N LEU A 169 -9.11 19.38 -2.78
CA LEU A 169 -9.60 18.13 -2.19
C LEU A 169 -10.09 18.46 -0.78
N LYS A 170 -11.41 18.61 -0.60
CA LYS A 170 -12.04 18.81 0.71
C LYS A 170 -12.26 17.42 1.33
N PRO A 171 -11.51 17.02 2.37
CA PRO A 171 -11.63 15.68 2.98
C PRO A 171 -13.00 15.45 3.64
N ASP A 172 -13.74 16.53 3.93
CA ASP A 172 -15.12 16.49 4.43
C ASP A 172 -16.13 15.86 3.46
N SER A 173 -15.72 15.56 2.22
CA SER A 173 -16.54 14.82 1.25
C SER A 173 -16.35 13.31 1.32
N ASN A 174 -15.34 12.80 2.04
CA ASN A 174 -15.03 11.37 2.06
C ASN A 174 -16.21 10.59 2.69
N PRO A 175 -16.91 9.73 1.91
CA PRO A 175 -18.10 9.03 2.37
C PRO A 175 -17.84 8.15 3.58
N MET A 176 -16.62 7.61 3.74
CA MET A 176 -16.28 6.80 4.91
C MET A 176 -16.20 7.65 6.18
N VAL A 177 -15.62 8.85 6.13
CA VAL A 177 -15.56 9.78 7.27
C VAL A 177 -16.97 10.23 7.68
N LYS A 178 -17.84 10.53 6.71
CA LYS A 178 -19.25 10.84 6.98
C LYS A 178 -20.00 9.66 7.61
N LEU A 179 -19.72 8.45 7.14
CA LEU A 179 -20.33 7.23 7.67
C LEU A 179 -19.92 7.00 9.12
N VAL A 180 -18.63 7.11 9.42
CA VAL A 180 -18.12 6.95 10.80
C VAL A 180 -18.69 8.02 11.72
N ARG A 181 -18.69 9.30 11.30
CA ARG A 181 -19.31 10.42 12.05
C ARG A 181 -20.81 10.23 12.29
N ARG A 182 -21.50 9.50 11.40
CA ARG A 182 -22.94 9.21 11.52
C ARG A 182 -23.24 8.08 12.51
N TYR A 183 -22.35 7.10 12.63
CA TYR A 183 -22.55 5.93 13.50
C TYR A 183 -21.90 6.06 14.88
N TYR A 184 -20.85 6.88 15.02
CA TYR A 184 -20.14 7.04 16.28
C TYR A 184 -19.98 8.52 16.66
N PRO A 185 -20.18 8.88 17.95
CA PRO A 185 -19.83 10.22 18.44
C PRO A 185 -18.32 10.43 18.36
N VAL A 186 -17.89 11.62 17.95
CA VAL A 186 -16.48 11.99 17.80
C VAL A 186 -16.04 12.81 19.00
N THR A 187 -14.92 12.44 19.63
CA THR A 187 -14.35 13.25 20.71
C THR A 187 -13.57 14.45 20.18
N GLU A 188 -13.56 15.57 20.90
CA GLU A 188 -12.80 16.77 20.50
C GLU A 188 -11.29 16.61 20.72
N ASP A 189 -10.88 15.78 21.68
CA ASP A 189 -9.48 15.62 22.09
C ASP A 189 -8.80 14.35 21.56
N PHE A 190 -7.50 14.48 21.31
CA PHE A 190 -6.56 13.39 21.06
C PHE A 190 -6.21 12.69 22.38
N HIS A 191 -7.09 11.82 22.89
CA HIS A 191 -6.87 11.08 24.14
C HIS A 191 -5.71 10.06 24.05
N GLU A 192 -4.47 10.54 24.17
CA GLU A 192 -3.25 9.74 24.35
C GLU A 192 -3.10 8.58 23.35
N ALA A 193 -3.26 8.87 22.06
CA ALA A 193 -3.10 7.91 20.96
C ALA A 193 -4.14 6.77 20.88
N LYS A 194 -5.24 6.80 21.64
CA LYS A 194 -6.30 5.79 21.54
C LYS A 194 -7.20 6.05 20.33
N PHE A 195 -7.56 5.00 19.59
CA PHE A 195 -8.51 5.09 18.48
C PHE A 195 -9.98 5.13 18.94
N PHE A 196 -10.25 4.49 20.08
CA PHE A 196 -11.56 4.44 20.71
C PHE A 196 -11.44 4.81 22.17
N VAL A 197 -12.46 5.52 22.64
CA VAL A 197 -12.59 5.97 24.03
C VAL A 197 -14.01 5.76 24.47
N ARG A 198 -14.20 5.50 25.77
CA ARG A 198 -15.52 5.57 26.37
C ARG A 198 -15.72 6.98 26.87
N ASP A 199 -16.59 7.72 26.21
CA ASP A 199 -17.08 9.01 26.67
C ASP A 199 -18.54 8.83 27.10
N SER A 200 -18.85 9.22 28.34
CA SER A 200 -20.21 9.27 28.87
C SER A 200 -21.04 7.98 28.65
N GLY A 201 -20.40 6.81 28.78
CA GLY A 201 -21.04 5.50 28.67
C GLY A 201 -21.22 4.97 27.23
N LYS A 202 -20.80 5.72 26.21
CA LYS A 202 -20.83 5.30 24.79
C LYS A 202 -19.42 5.20 24.23
N THR A 203 -19.21 4.30 23.26
CA THR A 203 -17.95 4.20 22.52
C THR A 203 -17.87 5.38 21.55
N ALA A 204 -16.95 6.29 21.80
CA ALA A 204 -16.64 7.43 20.94
C ALA A 204 -15.36 7.14 20.14
N VAL A 205 -15.30 7.74 18.95
CA VAL A 205 -14.20 7.58 17.99
C VAL A 205 -13.33 8.83 18.07
N THR A 206 -12.01 8.66 18.13
CA THR A 206 -11.09 9.80 18.17
C THR A 206 -10.79 10.36 16.77
N PRO A 207 -10.32 11.61 16.67
CA PRO A 207 -9.82 12.16 15.41
C PRO A 207 -8.72 11.31 14.76
N LEU A 208 -7.95 10.55 15.54
CA LEU A 208 -6.94 9.60 15.03
C LEU A 208 -7.54 8.45 14.24
N PHE A 209 -8.68 7.92 14.69
CA PHE A 209 -9.36 6.85 13.95
C PHE A 209 -10.02 7.38 12.69
N LEU A 210 -10.56 8.61 12.73
CA LEU A 210 -11.07 9.27 11.53
C LEU A 210 -9.96 9.51 10.50
N ALA A 211 -8.79 9.94 10.95
CA ALA A 211 -7.62 10.06 10.10
C ALA A 211 -7.20 8.70 9.51
N LEU A 212 -7.12 7.65 10.33
CA LEU A 212 -6.83 6.29 9.85
C LEU A 212 -7.85 5.82 8.81
N ALA A 213 -9.14 5.94 9.09
CA ALA A 213 -10.19 5.54 8.16
C ALA A 213 -10.13 6.34 6.83
N ALA A 214 -9.79 7.62 6.89
CA ALA A 214 -9.59 8.44 5.70
C ALA A 214 -8.36 7.98 4.89
N VAL A 215 -7.26 7.63 5.56
CA VAL A 215 -6.05 7.08 4.92
C VAL A 215 -6.36 5.76 4.22
N GLU A 216 -6.98 4.81 4.91
CA GLU A 216 -7.39 3.51 4.35
C GLU A 216 -8.36 3.67 3.17
N SER A 217 -9.35 4.56 3.29
CA SER A 217 -10.26 4.86 2.17
C SER A 217 -9.51 5.40 0.96
N SER A 218 -8.55 6.29 1.20
CA SER A 218 -7.77 6.88 0.12
C SER A 218 -6.91 5.83 -0.56
N ASP A 219 -6.29 4.91 0.19
CA ASP A 219 -5.52 3.80 -0.40
C ASP A 219 -6.38 2.92 -1.30
N VAL A 220 -7.62 2.59 -0.90
CA VAL A 220 -8.55 1.85 -1.77
C VAL A 220 -8.85 2.63 -3.06
N VAL A 221 -9.02 3.95 -2.97
CA VAL A 221 -9.22 4.79 -4.17
C VAL A 221 -7.97 4.77 -5.06
N PHE A 222 -6.77 4.85 -4.48
CA PHE A 222 -5.52 4.79 -5.24
C PHE A 222 -5.27 3.42 -5.88
N ALA A 223 -5.68 2.34 -5.21
CA ALA A 223 -5.57 1.00 -5.74
C ALA A 223 -6.41 0.77 -7.00
N ILE A 224 -7.46 1.58 -7.23
CA ILE A 224 -8.24 1.56 -8.47
C ILE A 224 -7.37 1.91 -9.68
N ASP A 225 -6.36 2.77 -9.52
CA ASP A 225 -5.42 3.11 -10.58
C ASP A 225 -4.19 2.18 -10.55
N SER A 226 -3.64 1.89 -9.37
CA SER A 226 -2.39 1.13 -9.27
C SER A 226 -2.54 -0.34 -9.69
N ILE A 227 -3.66 -0.99 -9.36
CA ILE A 227 -3.89 -2.41 -9.64
C ILE A 227 -4.01 -2.69 -11.16
N PRO A 228 -4.82 -1.95 -11.93
CA PRO A 228 -4.79 -2.00 -13.38
C PRO A 228 -3.40 -1.81 -13.98
N ALA A 229 -2.64 -0.84 -13.48
CA ALA A 229 -1.32 -0.50 -14.01
C ALA A 229 -0.31 -1.64 -13.80
N ILE A 230 -0.27 -2.23 -12.61
CA ILE A 230 0.65 -3.33 -12.31
C ILE A 230 0.28 -4.63 -13.05
N PHE A 231 -1.02 -4.91 -13.21
CA PHE A 231 -1.48 -6.06 -14.01
C PHE A 231 -1.23 -5.91 -15.52
N ALA A 232 -0.98 -4.69 -16.01
CA ALA A 232 -0.51 -4.48 -17.37
C ALA A 232 0.98 -4.84 -17.57
N ILE A 233 1.75 -4.88 -16.48
CA ILE A 233 3.18 -5.25 -16.49
C ILE A 233 3.34 -6.75 -16.32
N THR A 234 2.65 -7.33 -15.34
CA THR A 234 2.75 -8.76 -15.03
C THR A 234 1.41 -9.34 -14.63
N ARG A 235 1.16 -10.57 -15.10
CA ARG A 235 0.00 -11.37 -14.68
C ARG A 235 0.31 -12.25 -13.47
N ASP A 236 1.57 -12.31 -13.04
CA ASP A 236 1.99 -13.10 -11.88
C ASP A 236 1.59 -12.39 -10.58
N PRO A 237 0.62 -12.91 -9.81
CA PRO A 237 0.13 -12.24 -8.61
C PRO A 237 1.19 -12.10 -7.52
N PHE A 238 2.21 -12.97 -7.50
CA PHE A 238 3.31 -12.88 -6.56
C PHE A 238 4.21 -11.69 -6.90
N LEU A 239 4.56 -11.50 -8.19
CA LEU A 239 5.33 -10.33 -8.61
C LEU A 239 4.55 -9.04 -8.34
N VAL A 240 3.25 -9.01 -8.67
CA VAL A 240 2.37 -7.87 -8.36
C VAL A 240 2.36 -7.55 -6.86
N PHE A 241 2.12 -8.55 -6.01
CA PHE A 241 2.03 -8.34 -4.57
C PHE A 241 3.38 -7.90 -3.99
N THR A 242 4.46 -8.62 -4.30
CA THR A 242 5.77 -8.32 -3.71
C THR A 242 6.31 -6.96 -4.13
N SER A 243 6.16 -6.55 -5.39
CA SER A 243 6.58 -5.21 -5.84
C SER A 243 5.82 -4.10 -5.13
N ASN A 244 4.52 -4.32 -4.91
CA ASN A 244 3.64 -3.40 -4.21
C ASN A 244 4.03 -3.25 -2.73
N VAL A 245 4.31 -4.36 -2.04
CA VAL A 245 4.78 -4.32 -0.64
C VAL A 245 6.09 -3.56 -0.50
N PHE A 246 7.08 -3.85 -1.34
CA PHE A 246 8.36 -3.12 -1.30
C PHE A 246 8.21 -1.63 -1.60
N ALA A 247 7.28 -1.25 -2.49
CA ALA A 247 7.02 0.14 -2.81
C ALA A 247 6.32 0.93 -1.69
N ILE A 248 5.50 0.27 -0.86
CA ILE A 248 4.84 0.88 0.31
C ILE A 248 5.79 0.99 1.51
N LEU A 249 6.66 0.00 1.72
CA LEU A 249 7.54 -0.03 2.89
C LEU A 249 8.72 0.95 2.80
N GLY A 250 9.24 1.20 1.60
CA GLY A 250 10.31 2.17 1.39
C GLY A 250 9.83 3.58 1.19
#